data_AF-A0A285UGZ1-F1
#
_entry.id   AF-A0A285UGZ1-F1
#
_cell.length_a   1.000
_cell.length_b   1.000
_cell.length_c   1.000
_cell.angle_alpha   90.00
_cell.angle_beta   90.00
_cell.angle_gamma   90.00
#
_symmetry.space_group_name_H-M   'P 1'
#
loop_
_entity.id
_entity.type
_entity.pdbx_description
1 polymer ?
#
loop_
_entity_poly.entity_id
_entity_poly.type
_entity_poly.pdbx_seq_one_letter_code
_entity_poly.pdbx_strand_id
1 'polypeptide(L)'
;MIPEDDIAVAVNEMVESILEGPFKAFEHDLGASSYHPRMMMKIILCGYAQSLWSGRKIEAELSGSLRMMWLAQHQRPSYRPINRFRVHPAMAALIKEAFIQFRMQLQAHDPIDADAIFIDGTKLAANANKYTFVFRKSVEKHQEKLRAQSRLMYDTIHEQMIIPALLEESESLVTAGHLDTMHQALETVKTGLTETIDATAAVEDRKAVRAKRAIIRKTKRKCADLRAREEKYTEQLAILGTRNSYSKTDLDATFMRMKESRTIYQQRQIDIEMVFDNLKANLAFKRFSVRGARKVKIETDLALLALNLRKFRQVQAAPPAGI
;
A
#
# COMPACT_ATOMS: atom_id res chain seq x y z
N MET A 1 12.41 -36.79 23.58
CA MET A 1 10.99 -36.45 23.79
C MET A 1 10.87 -34.94 23.74
N ILE A 2 9.82 -34.38 23.12
CA ILE A 2 9.61 -32.92 23.12
C ILE A 2 9.11 -32.52 24.52
N PRO A 3 9.69 -31.51 25.17
CA PRO A 3 9.20 -31.01 26.45
C PRO A 3 7.73 -30.60 26.37
N GLU A 4 6.96 -30.79 27.44
CA GLU A 4 5.54 -30.40 27.45
C GLU A 4 5.41 -28.91 27.17
N ASP A 5 6.28 -28.08 27.75
CA ASP A 5 6.35 -26.61 27.61
C ASP A 5 6.74 -26.10 26.21
N ASP A 6 7.07 -26.98 25.27
CA ASP A 6 7.54 -26.60 23.95
C ASP A 6 6.42 -26.02 23.05
N ILE A 7 6.78 -25.06 22.20
CA ILE A 7 5.87 -24.44 21.22
C ILE A 7 5.25 -25.45 20.25
N ALA A 8 5.95 -26.53 19.93
CA ALA A 8 5.42 -27.57 19.06
C ALA A 8 4.18 -28.23 19.67
N VAL A 9 4.15 -28.42 20.99
CA VAL A 9 3.01 -28.99 21.72
C VAL A 9 1.79 -28.06 21.61
N ALA A 10 1.97 -26.76 21.91
CA ALA A 10 0.90 -25.78 21.79
C ALA A 10 0.35 -25.66 20.36
N VAL A 11 1.23 -25.70 19.35
CA VAL A 11 0.83 -25.73 17.94
C VAL A 11 0.02 -26.99 17.63
N ASN A 12 0.46 -28.15 18.13
CA ASN A 12 -0.24 -29.42 17.92
C ASN A 12 -1.63 -29.40 18.56
N GLU A 13 -1.73 -29.03 19.83
CA GLU A 13 -3.00 -28.95 20.57
C GLU A 13 -4.00 -28.01 19.91
N MET A 14 -3.56 -26.80 19.54
CA MET A 14 -4.44 -25.84 18.85
C MET A 14 -4.92 -26.40 17.50
N VAL A 15 -4.01 -26.93 16.67
CA VAL A 15 -4.41 -27.45 15.36
C VAL A 15 -5.31 -28.68 15.48
N GLU A 16 -5.11 -29.55 16.47
CA GLU A 16 -5.97 -30.71 16.70
C GLU A 16 -7.36 -30.31 17.23
N SER A 17 -7.47 -29.23 18.01
CA SER A 17 -8.77 -28.72 18.48
C SER A 17 -9.70 -28.18 17.38
N ILE A 18 -9.15 -27.83 16.21
CA ILE A 18 -9.94 -27.36 15.07
C ILE A 18 -10.83 -28.49 14.53
N LEU A 19 -12.10 -28.19 14.27
CA LEU A 19 -13.04 -29.14 13.65
C LEU A 19 -12.54 -29.62 12.27
N GLU A 20 -12.96 -30.81 11.86
CA GLU A 20 -12.48 -31.40 10.60
C GLU A 20 -12.98 -30.65 9.35
N GLY A 21 -14.18 -30.06 9.40
CA GLY A 21 -14.85 -29.44 8.26
C GLY A 21 -13.96 -28.47 7.45
N PRO A 22 -13.31 -27.47 8.07
CA PRO A 22 -12.40 -26.55 7.38
C PRO A 22 -11.20 -27.21 6.68
N PHE A 23 -10.77 -28.40 7.10
CA PHE A 23 -9.66 -29.13 6.47
C PHE A 23 -10.10 -29.90 5.21
N LYS A 24 -11.38 -30.30 5.11
CA LYS A 24 -11.91 -31.03 3.94
C LYS A 24 -11.73 -30.27 2.62
N ALA A 25 -11.73 -28.93 2.67
CA ALA A 25 -11.51 -28.08 1.50
C ALA A 25 -10.08 -28.18 0.91
N PHE A 26 -9.17 -28.91 1.55
CA PHE A 26 -7.80 -29.17 1.10
C PHE A 26 -7.60 -30.64 0.68
N GLU A 27 -8.64 -31.46 0.79
CA GLU A 27 -8.63 -32.83 0.30
C GLU A 27 -8.93 -32.83 -1.21
N HIS A 28 -8.42 -33.85 -1.89
CA HIS A 28 -8.58 -34.00 -3.33
C HIS A 28 -9.00 -35.44 -3.56
N ASP A 29 -10.11 -35.65 -4.26
CA ASP A 29 -10.61 -36.99 -4.57
C ASP A 29 -9.84 -37.66 -5.72
N LEU A 30 -9.04 -36.87 -6.45
CA LEU A 30 -8.34 -37.30 -7.67
C LEU A 30 -6.85 -36.97 -7.60
N GLY A 31 -6.01 -37.93 -7.97
CA GLY A 31 -4.56 -37.78 -8.09
C GLY A 31 -3.76 -38.41 -6.94
N ALA A 32 -2.50 -38.00 -6.80
CA ALA A 32 -1.62 -38.52 -5.75
C ALA A 32 -2.05 -38.04 -4.36
N SER A 33 -1.91 -38.92 -3.36
CA SER A 33 -2.22 -38.62 -1.96
C SER A 33 -1.53 -37.33 -1.52
N SER A 34 -2.32 -36.39 -1.00
CA SER A 34 -1.82 -35.12 -0.49
C SER A 34 -1.40 -35.27 0.96
N TYR A 35 -0.40 -34.48 1.37
CA TYR A 35 -0.03 -34.36 2.78
C TYR A 35 -1.25 -33.92 3.62
N HIS A 36 -1.38 -34.51 4.80
CA HIS A 36 -2.53 -34.23 5.67
C HIS A 36 -2.62 -32.73 6.02
N PRO A 37 -3.77 -32.06 5.81
CA PRO A 37 -3.92 -30.62 6.02
C PRO A 37 -3.54 -30.14 7.43
N ARG A 38 -3.88 -30.89 8.48
CA ARG A 38 -3.45 -30.59 9.86
C ARG A 38 -1.93 -30.59 10.01
N MET A 39 -1.24 -31.58 9.44
CA MET A 39 0.21 -31.66 9.49
C MET A 39 0.84 -30.46 8.78
N MET A 40 0.33 -30.11 7.59
CA MET A 40 0.78 -28.94 6.84
C MET A 40 0.59 -27.63 7.62
N MET A 41 -0.54 -27.48 8.33
CA MET A 41 -0.80 -26.32 9.18
C MET A 41 0.17 -26.26 10.37
N LYS A 42 0.40 -27.39 11.05
CA LYS A 42 1.33 -27.49 12.19
C LYS A 42 2.74 -27.06 11.82
N ILE A 43 3.32 -27.59 10.74
CA ILE A 43 4.70 -27.27 10.35
C ILE A 43 4.85 -25.80 9.95
N ILE A 44 3.81 -25.20 9.34
CA ILE A 44 3.82 -23.79 8.97
C ILE A 44 3.77 -22.91 10.22
N LEU A 45 2.83 -23.16 11.14
CA LEU A 45 2.71 -22.39 12.37
C LEU A 45 3.95 -22.51 13.25
N CYS A 46 4.48 -23.72 13.41
CA CYS A 46 5.71 -23.97 14.16
C CYS A 46 6.92 -23.28 13.52
N GLY A 47 6.99 -23.25 12.19
CA GLY A 47 8.02 -22.49 11.47
C GLY A 47 7.89 -20.99 11.73
N TYR A 48 6.68 -20.45 11.62
CA TYR A 48 6.40 -19.03 11.81
C TYR A 48 6.72 -18.58 13.25
N ALA A 49 6.40 -19.40 14.25
CA ALA A 49 6.72 -19.14 15.65
C ALA A 49 8.24 -19.10 15.95
N GLN A 50 9.04 -19.75 15.09
CA GLN A 50 10.50 -19.85 15.17
C GLN A 50 11.22 -18.97 14.12
N SER A 51 10.54 -17.97 13.54
CA SER A 51 11.14 -17.06 12.55
C SER A 51 11.50 -17.73 11.21
N LEU A 52 10.92 -18.89 10.91
CA LEU A 52 11.11 -19.67 9.67
C LEU A 52 9.92 -19.47 8.71
N TRP A 53 9.96 -18.37 7.97
CA TRP A 53 8.87 -17.95 7.08
C TRP A 53 8.91 -18.54 5.67
N SER A 54 10.12 -18.84 5.18
CA SER A 54 10.30 -19.34 3.82
C SER A 54 9.96 -20.83 3.76
N GLY A 55 9.16 -21.24 2.77
CA GLY A 55 8.86 -22.65 2.55
C GLY A 55 10.12 -23.51 2.39
N ARG A 56 11.21 -22.96 1.83
CA ARG A 56 12.51 -23.67 1.73
C ARG A 56 13.21 -23.82 3.08
N LYS A 57 13.06 -22.84 3.98
CA LYS A 57 13.59 -22.94 5.34
C LYS A 57 12.81 -23.98 6.15
N ILE A 58 11.48 -23.95 6.03
CA ILE A 58 10.61 -24.97 6.66
C ILE A 58 10.99 -26.36 6.13
N GLU A 59 11.16 -26.52 4.82
CA GLU A 59 11.62 -27.77 4.20
C GLU A 59 12.95 -28.28 4.77
N ALA A 60 13.95 -27.40 4.91
CA ALA A 60 15.23 -27.76 5.50
C ALA A 60 15.09 -28.19 6.96
N GLU A 61 14.24 -27.49 7.72
CA GLU A 61 14.03 -27.73 9.15
C GLU A 61 13.32 -29.07 9.44
N LEU A 62 12.54 -29.61 8.50
CA LEU A 62 11.90 -30.94 8.61
C LEU A 62 12.90 -32.09 8.78
N SER A 63 14.18 -31.88 8.44
CA SER A 63 15.25 -32.85 8.68
C SER A 63 16.14 -32.50 9.88
N GLY A 64 16.20 -31.21 10.25
CA GLY A 64 17.14 -30.69 11.25
C GLY A 64 16.55 -30.50 12.65
N SER A 65 15.23 -30.40 12.78
CA SER A 65 14.57 -30.08 14.05
C SER A 65 13.68 -31.20 14.54
N LEU A 66 13.90 -31.61 15.79
CA LEU A 66 13.04 -32.58 16.48
C LEU A 66 11.57 -32.11 16.50
N ARG A 67 11.33 -30.80 16.65
CA ARG A 67 9.97 -30.20 16.62
C ARG A 67 9.27 -30.47 15.30
N MET A 68 9.95 -30.17 14.20
CA MET A 68 9.40 -30.34 12.87
C MET A 68 9.23 -31.81 12.52
N MET A 69 10.18 -32.66 12.90
CA MET A 69 10.09 -34.12 12.71
C MET A 69 8.89 -34.73 13.45
N TRP A 70 8.65 -34.30 14.69
CA TRP A 70 7.51 -34.76 15.49
C TRP A 70 6.17 -34.29 14.89
N LEU A 71 6.04 -33.00 14.57
CA LEU A 71 4.82 -32.46 13.97
C LEU A 71 4.50 -33.08 12.61
N ALA A 72 5.54 -33.33 11.80
CA ALA A 72 5.41 -33.92 10.48
C ALA A 72 5.35 -35.45 10.49
N GLN A 73 5.51 -36.11 11.65
CA GLN A 73 5.62 -37.56 11.76
C GLN A 73 6.66 -38.13 10.77
N HIS A 74 7.84 -37.51 10.75
CA HIS A 74 8.95 -37.80 9.82
C HIS A 74 8.68 -37.58 8.32
N GLN A 75 7.49 -37.10 7.94
CA GLN A 75 7.21 -36.72 6.55
C GLN A 75 7.99 -35.46 6.18
N ARG A 76 8.40 -35.36 4.91
CA ARG A 76 9.25 -34.27 4.41
C ARG A 76 8.64 -33.60 3.17
N PRO A 77 7.50 -32.90 3.31
CA PRO A 77 6.97 -32.10 2.21
C PRO A 77 8.01 -31.08 1.72
N SER A 78 8.21 -31.03 0.40
CA SER A 78 9.08 -30.01 -0.19
C SER A 78 8.47 -28.61 -0.10
N TYR A 79 9.25 -27.56 -0.37
CA TYR A 79 8.76 -26.18 -0.32
C TYR A 79 7.54 -25.92 -1.24
N ARG A 80 7.34 -26.73 -2.28
CA ARG A 80 6.25 -26.57 -3.25
C ARG A 80 4.88 -26.89 -2.62
N PRO A 81 4.61 -28.09 -2.08
CA PRO A 81 3.42 -28.38 -1.28
C PRO A 81 3.18 -27.37 -0.15
N ILE A 82 4.23 -27.02 0.61
CA ILE A 82 4.14 -26.05 1.73
C ILE A 82 3.60 -24.72 1.23
N ASN A 83 4.19 -24.18 0.16
CA ASN A 83 3.76 -22.91 -0.39
C ASN A 83 2.36 -22.98 -1.02
N ARG A 84 2.00 -24.08 -1.68
CA ARG A 84 0.66 -24.28 -2.28
C ARG A 84 -0.41 -24.31 -1.20
N PHE A 85 -0.21 -25.09 -0.14
CA PHE A 85 -1.12 -25.16 1.00
C PHE A 85 -1.28 -23.77 1.65
N ARG A 86 -0.16 -23.08 1.90
CA ARG A 86 -0.15 -21.75 2.52
C ARG A 86 -0.98 -20.71 1.77
N VAL A 87 -1.01 -20.73 0.44
CA VAL A 87 -1.74 -19.73 -0.36
C VAL A 87 -3.07 -20.24 -0.93
N HIS A 88 -3.52 -21.40 -0.46
CA HIS A 88 -4.75 -22.03 -0.92
C HIS A 88 -5.97 -21.12 -0.66
N PRO A 89 -6.97 -21.04 -1.55
CA PRO A 89 -8.15 -20.20 -1.34
C PRO A 89 -8.91 -20.48 -0.04
N ALA A 90 -8.96 -21.74 0.41
CA ALA A 90 -9.64 -22.13 1.64
C ALA A 90 -8.88 -21.73 2.93
N MET A 91 -7.62 -21.28 2.82
CA MET A 91 -6.79 -20.96 3.98
C MET A 91 -7.37 -19.82 4.84
N ALA A 92 -8.04 -18.85 4.23
CA ALA A 92 -8.67 -17.76 4.98
C ALA A 92 -9.77 -18.27 5.93
N ALA A 93 -10.57 -19.26 5.51
CA ALA A 93 -11.59 -19.86 6.34
C ALA A 93 -10.96 -20.71 7.46
N LEU A 94 -9.93 -21.49 7.14
CA LEU A 94 -9.20 -22.30 8.11
C LEU A 94 -8.55 -21.45 9.22
N ILE A 95 -7.91 -20.33 8.85
CA ILE A 95 -7.30 -19.42 9.82
C ILE A 95 -8.36 -18.77 10.71
N LYS A 96 -9.52 -18.41 10.15
CA LYS A 96 -10.64 -17.86 10.93
C LYS A 96 -11.06 -18.85 12.02
N GLU A 97 -11.20 -20.13 11.68
CA GLU A 97 -11.53 -21.16 12.66
C GLU A 97 -10.41 -21.33 13.71
N ALA A 98 -9.14 -21.33 13.27
CA ALA A 98 -8.01 -21.42 14.18
C ALA A 98 -7.97 -20.27 15.21
N PHE A 99 -8.35 -19.05 14.81
CA PHE A 99 -8.48 -17.92 15.74
C PHE A 99 -9.63 -18.08 16.72
N ILE A 100 -10.76 -18.67 16.30
CA ILE A 100 -11.89 -18.97 17.19
C ILE A 100 -11.45 -19.98 18.24
N GLN A 101 -10.82 -21.09 17.82
CA GLN A 101 -10.32 -22.11 18.73
C GLN A 101 -9.26 -21.55 19.70
N PHE A 102 -8.32 -20.75 19.18
CA PHE A 102 -7.33 -20.08 20.03
C PHE A 102 -7.99 -19.18 21.08
N ARG A 103 -9.03 -18.40 20.71
CA ARG A 103 -9.79 -17.59 21.67
C ARG A 103 -10.50 -18.45 22.72
N MET A 104 -11.10 -19.56 22.33
CA MET A 104 -11.77 -20.47 23.27
C MET A 104 -10.76 -21.06 24.27
N GLN A 105 -9.58 -21.46 23.80
CA GLN A 105 -8.49 -21.94 24.67
C GLN A 105 -8.03 -20.84 25.64
N LEU A 106 -7.90 -19.60 25.17
CA LEU A 106 -7.56 -18.47 26.04
C LEU A 106 -8.60 -18.29 27.16
N GLN A 107 -9.90 -18.26 26.82
CA GLN A 107 -10.98 -18.10 27.80
C GLN A 107 -11.01 -19.23 28.84
N ALA A 108 -10.59 -20.44 28.45
CA ALA A 108 -10.52 -21.58 29.38
C ALA A 108 -9.33 -21.49 30.36
N HIS A 109 -8.24 -20.81 29.97
CA HIS A 109 -6.99 -20.74 30.74
C HIS A 109 -6.79 -19.42 31.50
N ASP A 110 -7.43 -18.33 31.07
CA ASP A 110 -7.35 -17.01 31.69
C ASP A 110 -8.70 -16.31 31.45
N PRO A 111 -9.40 -15.78 32.48
CA PRO A 111 -10.62 -14.99 32.27
C PRO A 111 -10.27 -13.66 31.61
N ILE A 112 -10.05 -13.70 30.29
CA ILE A 112 -9.96 -12.51 29.47
C ILE A 112 -11.36 -11.89 29.44
N ASP A 113 -11.45 -10.61 29.82
CA ASP A 113 -12.67 -9.83 29.70
C ASP A 113 -13.12 -9.80 28.22
N ALA A 114 -14.21 -10.51 27.93
CA ALA A 114 -14.73 -10.70 26.58
C ALA A 114 -15.45 -9.45 26.05
N ASP A 115 -15.74 -8.48 26.93
CA ASP A 115 -16.55 -7.30 26.61
C ASP A 115 -15.73 -6.19 25.92
N ALA A 116 -14.40 -6.29 25.93
CA ALA A 116 -13.51 -5.32 25.29
C ALA A 116 -12.96 -5.82 23.93
N ILE A 117 -13.59 -5.38 22.82
CA ILE A 117 -13.04 -5.58 21.47
C ILE A 117 -12.23 -4.35 21.06
N PHE A 118 -10.90 -4.46 21.07
CA PHE A 118 -10.01 -3.44 20.53
C PHE A 118 -9.92 -3.58 19.00
N ILE A 119 -10.77 -2.83 18.27
CA ILE A 119 -10.65 -2.68 16.82
C ILE A 119 -9.68 -1.53 16.56
N ASP A 120 -8.47 -1.86 16.14
CA ASP A 120 -7.48 -0.84 15.79
C ASP A 120 -6.91 -1.07 14.39
N GLY A 121 -6.81 0.03 13.64
CA GLY A 121 -6.47 0.02 12.23
C GLY A 121 -5.01 0.40 12.01
N THR A 122 -4.17 -0.55 11.60
CA THR A 122 -2.78 -0.25 11.24
C THR A 122 -2.64 0.07 9.76
N LYS A 123 -2.09 1.24 9.43
CA LYS A 123 -1.72 1.59 8.05
C LYS A 123 -0.42 0.87 7.67
N LEU A 124 -0.53 -0.33 7.12
CA LEU A 124 0.61 -1.04 6.52
C LEU A 124 0.99 -0.38 5.20
N ALA A 125 2.23 0.11 5.11
CA ALA A 125 2.76 0.75 3.91
C ALA A 125 2.96 -0.29 2.80
N ALA A 126 1.92 -0.57 2.03
CA ALA A 126 2.03 -1.31 0.76
C ALA A 126 2.53 -0.40 -0.39
N ASN A 127 2.46 0.92 -0.19
CA ASN A 127 2.87 1.95 -1.14
C ASN A 127 3.78 2.96 -0.42
N ALA A 128 5.00 3.15 -0.94
CA ALA A 128 6.03 4.01 -0.35
C ALA A 128 5.73 5.52 -0.48
N ASN A 129 4.67 5.90 -1.19
CA ASN A 129 4.34 7.30 -1.39
C ASN A 129 3.62 7.89 -0.15
N LYS A 130 4.35 8.67 0.64
CA LYS A 130 3.86 9.36 1.84
C LYS A 130 2.85 10.49 1.55
N TYR A 131 2.61 10.83 0.28
CA TYR A 131 1.79 11.97 -0.13
C TYR A 131 0.50 11.53 -0.84
N THR A 132 -0.41 10.92 -0.08
CA THR A 132 -1.73 10.45 -0.57
C THR A 132 -2.82 11.51 -0.52
N PHE A 133 -2.62 12.61 0.19
CA PHE A 133 -3.61 13.69 0.31
C PHE A 133 -3.25 14.91 -0.54
N VAL A 134 -4.27 15.61 -1.00
CA VAL A 134 -4.19 16.93 -1.63
C VAL A 134 -4.75 17.96 -0.65
N PHE A 135 -4.06 19.10 -0.49
CA PHE A 135 -4.40 20.13 0.49
C PHE A 135 -4.72 21.45 -0.21
N ARG A 136 -5.82 22.09 0.21
CA ARG A 136 -6.32 23.38 -0.33
C ARG A 136 -5.23 24.44 -0.43
N LYS A 137 -4.59 24.78 0.69
CA LYS A 137 -3.53 25.80 0.75
C LYS A 137 -2.38 25.52 -0.22
N SER A 138 -2.07 24.24 -0.45
CA SER A 138 -1.06 23.87 -1.43
C SER A 138 -1.55 24.14 -2.85
N VAL A 139 -2.77 23.71 -3.18
CA VAL A 139 -3.35 23.92 -4.53
C VAL A 139 -3.44 25.42 -4.85
N GLU A 140 -4.01 26.22 -3.95
CA GLU A 140 -4.15 27.68 -4.10
C GLU A 140 -2.79 28.35 -4.36
N LYS A 141 -1.80 28.08 -3.50
CA LYS A 141 -0.44 28.63 -3.66
C LYS A 141 0.19 28.29 -5.01
N HIS A 142 0.03 27.05 -5.48
CA HIS A 142 0.61 26.64 -6.76
C HIS A 142 -0.16 27.19 -7.96
N GLN A 143 -1.48 27.36 -7.83
CA GLN A 143 -2.32 27.98 -8.87
C GLN A 143 -2.02 29.48 -9.01
N GLU A 144 -1.89 30.21 -7.91
CA GLU A 144 -1.47 31.62 -7.92
C GLU A 144 -0.11 31.81 -8.61
N LYS A 145 0.87 30.98 -8.24
CA LYS A 145 2.20 31.02 -8.87
C LYS A 145 2.13 30.71 -10.36
N LEU A 146 1.27 29.77 -10.77
CA LEU A 146 1.06 29.44 -12.18
C LEU A 146 0.46 30.64 -12.92
N ARG A 147 -0.60 31.26 -12.38
CA ARG A 147 -1.25 32.43 -12.98
C ARG A 147 -0.28 33.60 -13.13
N ALA A 148 0.55 33.87 -12.12
CA ALA A 148 1.58 34.90 -12.21
C ALA A 148 2.60 34.61 -13.33
N GLN A 149 3.03 33.34 -13.47
CA GLN A 149 3.91 32.93 -14.56
C GLN A 149 3.25 33.07 -15.94
N SER A 150 1.97 32.74 -16.05
CA SER A 150 1.20 32.85 -17.29
C SER A 150 1.05 34.30 -17.73
N ARG A 151 0.83 35.25 -16.80
CA ARG A 151 0.78 36.69 -17.10
C ARG A 151 2.09 37.20 -17.66
N LEU A 152 3.19 36.98 -16.94
CA LEU A 152 4.51 37.41 -17.39
C LEU A 152 4.84 36.89 -18.79
N MET A 153 4.45 35.64 -19.06
CA MET A 153 4.62 35.03 -20.37
C MET A 153 3.77 35.70 -21.44
N TYR A 154 2.51 36.04 -21.13
CA TYR A 154 1.64 36.79 -22.03
C TYR A 154 2.22 38.17 -22.34
N ASP A 155 2.65 38.93 -21.33
CA ASP A 155 3.21 40.27 -21.50
C ASP A 155 4.44 40.23 -22.42
N THR A 156 5.34 39.27 -22.21
CA THR A 156 6.53 39.08 -23.07
C THR A 156 6.16 38.78 -24.52
N ILE A 157 5.13 37.97 -24.76
CA ILE A 157 4.69 37.61 -26.13
C ILE A 157 4.01 38.81 -26.80
N HIS A 158 3.25 39.57 -26.03
CA HIS A 158 2.57 40.77 -26.49
C HIS A 158 3.57 41.88 -26.86
N GLU A 159 4.57 42.16 -26.01
CA GLU A 159 5.67 43.09 -26.29
C GLU A 159 6.47 42.70 -27.53
N GLN A 160 6.64 41.40 -27.78
CA GLN A 160 7.28 40.88 -29.00
C GLN A 160 6.39 40.98 -30.25
N MET A 161 5.20 41.58 -30.14
CA MET A 161 4.20 41.78 -31.21
C MET A 161 3.80 40.47 -31.91
N ILE A 162 3.76 39.36 -31.16
CA ILE A 162 3.47 38.03 -31.71
C ILE A 162 1.97 37.77 -31.82
N ILE A 163 1.16 38.35 -30.93
CA ILE A 163 -0.29 38.14 -30.85
C ILE A 163 -0.98 39.50 -30.58
N PRO A 164 -2.15 39.80 -31.17
CA PRO A 164 -2.96 40.96 -30.79
C PRO A 164 -3.24 40.99 -29.28
N ALA A 165 -3.49 42.17 -28.70
CA ALA A 165 -3.95 42.26 -27.31
C ALA A 165 -5.24 41.44 -27.16
N LEU A 166 -5.16 40.30 -26.46
CA LEU A 166 -6.28 39.40 -26.16
C LEU A 166 -6.97 39.76 -24.84
N LEU A 167 -6.36 40.60 -24.02
CA LEU A 167 -6.89 40.99 -22.71
C LEU A 167 -7.67 42.30 -22.85
N GLU A 168 -8.99 42.22 -22.73
CA GLU A 168 -9.76 43.35 -22.20
C GLU A 168 -9.24 43.68 -20.79
N GLU A 169 -9.15 44.96 -20.44
CA GLU A 169 -8.54 45.47 -19.20
C GLU A 169 -9.16 44.95 -17.89
N SER A 170 -10.17 44.07 -17.93
CA SER A 170 -11.08 43.84 -16.81
C SER A 170 -11.06 42.47 -16.11
N GLU A 171 -10.22 41.50 -16.47
CA GLU A 171 -10.13 40.27 -15.64
C GLU A 171 -8.70 39.96 -15.18
N SER A 172 -8.47 40.23 -13.90
CA SER A 172 -7.26 39.92 -13.16
C SER A 172 -7.03 38.40 -12.97
N LEU A 173 -7.44 37.52 -13.89
CA LEU A 173 -7.36 36.06 -13.74
C LEU A 173 -7.08 35.38 -15.08
N VAL A 174 -5.86 34.83 -15.23
CA VAL A 174 -5.53 33.97 -16.38
C VAL A 174 -6.16 32.60 -16.16
N THR A 175 -7.21 32.29 -16.92
CA THR A 175 -7.92 31.00 -16.88
C THR A 175 -7.38 30.03 -17.94
N ALA A 176 -7.81 28.77 -17.88
CA ALA A 176 -7.49 27.77 -18.91
C ALA A 176 -7.95 28.20 -20.32
N GLY A 177 -9.08 28.91 -20.42
CA GLY A 177 -9.59 29.45 -21.69
C GLY A 177 -8.65 30.47 -22.32
N HIS A 178 -8.13 31.43 -21.52
CA HIS A 178 -7.14 32.40 -21.99
C HIS A 178 -5.88 31.71 -22.54
N LEU A 179 -5.39 30.67 -21.84
CA LEU A 179 -4.23 29.90 -22.28
C LEU A 179 -4.49 29.11 -23.58
N ASP A 180 -5.75 28.70 -23.82
CA ASP A 180 -6.17 28.07 -25.07
C ASP A 180 -6.17 29.07 -26.23
N THR A 181 -6.78 30.25 -26.03
CA THR A 181 -6.78 31.31 -27.04
C THR A 181 -5.35 31.71 -27.42
N MET A 182 -4.46 31.84 -26.43
CA MET A 182 -3.03 32.07 -26.66
C MET A 182 -2.39 30.92 -27.45
N HIS A 183 -2.73 29.67 -27.12
CA HIS A 183 -2.20 28.50 -27.81
C HIS A 183 -2.62 28.47 -29.30
N GLN A 184 -3.87 28.80 -29.59
CA GLN A 184 -4.43 28.85 -30.94
C GLN A 184 -3.79 29.99 -31.76
N ALA A 185 -3.65 31.18 -31.18
CA ALA A 185 -2.97 32.29 -31.85
C ALA A 185 -1.50 31.96 -32.17
N LEU A 186 -0.77 31.33 -31.26
CA LEU A 186 0.61 30.87 -31.51
C LEU A 186 0.68 29.80 -32.61
N GLU A 187 -0.36 28.98 -32.78
CA GLU A 187 -0.44 28.05 -33.90
C GLU A 187 -0.59 28.76 -35.24
N THR A 188 -1.48 29.74 -35.34
CA THR A 188 -1.64 30.56 -36.57
C THR A 188 -0.33 31.27 -36.94
N VAL A 189 0.38 31.84 -35.97
CA VAL A 189 1.69 32.46 -36.23
C VAL A 189 2.71 31.43 -36.70
N LYS A 190 2.73 30.25 -36.09
CA LYS A 190 3.67 29.18 -36.47
C LYS A 190 3.37 28.63 -37.88
N THR A 191 2.10 28.51 -38.27
CA THR A 191 1.73 28.08 -39.63
C THR A 191 2.15 29.14 -40.64
N GLY A 192 1.85 30.42 -40.42
CA GLY A 192 2.30 31.52 -41.29
C GLY A 192 3.83 31.61 -41.41
N LEU A 193 4.57 31.41 -40.31
CA LEU A 193 6.04 31.32 -40.38
C LEU A 193 6.54 30.11 -41.17
N THR A 194 5.78 29.01 -41.22
CA THR A 194 6.13 27.83 -42.02
C THR A 194 5.91 28.11 -43.50
N GLU A 195 4.77 28.70 -43.86
CA GLU A 195 4.49 29.15 -45.23
C GLU A 195 5.55 30.16 -45.72
N THR A 196 5.97 31.10 -44.85
CA THR A 196 7.04 32.06 -45.17
C THR A 196 8.38 31.35 -45.44
N ILE A 197 8.71 30.31 -44.67
CA ILE A 197 9.93 29.52 -44.90
C ILE A 197 9.88 28.80 -46.24
N ASP A 198 8.72 28.27 -46.61
CA ASP A 198 8.54 27.51 -47.84
C ASP A 198 8.56 28.42 -49.08
N ALA A 199 8.08 29.67 -48.95
CA ALA A 199 8.11 30.67 -50.01
C ALA A 199 9.48 31.37 -50.20
N THR A 200 10.38 31.33 -49.21
CA THR A 200 11.65 32.08 -49.24
C THR A 200 12.79 31.24 -49.85
N ALA A 201 13.34 31.69 -50.98
CA ALA A 201 14.45 30.99 -51.65
C ALA A 201 15.80 31.16 -50.91
N ALA A 202 16.09 32.34 -50.39
CA ALA A 202 17.36 32.65 -49.72
C ALA A 202 17.56 31.85 -48.42
N VAL A 203 18.77 31.31 -48.22
CA VAL A 203 19.09 30.43 -47.08
C VAL A 203 19.20 31.22 -45.77
N GLU A 204 19.81 32.40 -45.80
CA GLU A 204 20.01 33.23 -44.59
C GLU A 204 18.67 33.76 -44.03
N ASP A 205 17.76 34.19 -44.91
CA ASP A 205 16.43 34.65 -44.50
C ASP A 205 15.62 33.50 -43.88
N ARG A 206 15.71 32.29 -44.47
CA ARG A 206 15.10 31.08 -43.87
C ARG A 206 15.65 30.76 -42.49
N LYS A 207 16.93 31.02 -42.23
CA LYS A 207 17.56 30.79 -40.91
C LYS A 207 16.98 31.72 -39.84
N ALA A 208 16.80 33.00 -40.16
CA ALA A 208 16.18 33.97 -39.26
C ALA A 208 14.71 33.61 -38.93
N VAL A 209 13.92 33.22 -39.94
CA VAL A 209 12.51 32.82 -39.76
C VAL A 209 12.40 31.51 -38.96
N ARG A 210 13.31 30.55 -39.18
CA ARG A 210 13.40 29.30 -38.38
C ARG A 210 13.68 29.58 -36.90
N ALA A 211 14.55 30.54 -36.59
CA ALA A 211 14.84 30.94 -35.22
C ALA A 211 13.59 31.51 -34.52
N LYS A 212 12.86 32.41 -35.20
CA LYS A 212 11.56 32.93 -34.71
C LYS A 212 10.55 31.80 -34.48
N ARG A 213 10.38 30.89 -35.45
CA ARG A 213 9.47 29.73 -35.33
C ARG A 213 9.83 28.81 -34.16
N ALA A 214 11.12 28.64 -33.86
CA ALA A 214 11.57 27.82 -32.73
C ALA A 214 11.12 28.40 -31.39
N ILE A 215 11.17 29.73 -31.23
CA ILE A 215 10.67 30.45 -30.05
C ILE A 215 9.16 30.21 -29.91
N ILE A 216 8.39 30.48 -30.97
CA ILE A 216 6.93 30.26 -30.99
C ILE A 216 6.56 28.83 -30.60
N ARG A 217 7.25 27.84 -31.15
CA ARG A 217 7.01 26.43 -30.82
C ARG A 217 7.25 26.12 -29.35
N LYS A 218 8.31 26.69 -28.75
CA LYS A 218 8.62 26.51 -27.32
C LYS A 218 7.56 27.17 -26.45
N THR A 219 7.17 28.40 -26.79
CA THR A 219 6.12 29.18 -26.12
C THR A 219 4.78 28.44 -26.15
N LYS A 220 4.37 27.95 -27.32
CA LYS A 220 3.14 27.17 -27.49
C LYS A 220 3.09 25.93 -26.58
N ARG A 221 4.19 25.16 -26.54
CA ARG A 221 4.30 23.98 -25.66
C ARG A 221 4.13 24.36 -24.19
N LYS A 222 4.68 25.51 -23.79
CA LYS A 222 4.55 26.04 -22.44
C LYS A 222 3.11 26.48 -22.14
N CYS A 223 2.40 27.11 -23.07
CA CYS A 223 0.96 27.41 -22.90
C CYS A 223 0.14 26.14 -22.64
N ALA A 224 0.41 25.06 -23.39
CA ALA A 224 -0.28 23.78 -23.20
C ALA A 224 -0.02 23.15 -21.81
N ASP A 225 1.22 23.18 -21.33
CA ASP A 225 1.56 22.70 -19.97
C ASP A 225 0.84 23.53 -18.89
N LEU A 226 0.87 24.86 -19.01
CA LEU A 226 0.22 25.77 -18.07
C LEU A 226 -1.30 25.55 -18.06
N ARG A 227 -1.92 25.35 -19.24
CA ARG A 227 -3.35 25.06 -19.36
C ARG A 227 -3.73 23.79 -18.61
N ALA A 228 -3.05 22.67 -18.90
CA ALA A 228 -3.36 21.39 -18.27
C ALA A 228 -3.22 21.44 -16.74
N ARG A 229 -2.27 22.24 -16.24
CA ARG A 229 -2.08 22.44 -14.80
C ARG A 229 -3.14 23.35 -14.19
N GLU A 230 -3.60 24.38 -14.89
CA GLU A 230 -4.69 25.25 -14.44
C GLU A 230 -6.01 24.48 -14.35
N GLU A 231 -6.33 23.66 -15.36
CA GLU A 231 -7.49 22.75 -15.37
C GLU A 231 -7.44 21.80 -14.17
N LYS A 232 -6.29 21.15 -13.96
CA LYS A 232 -6.06 20.27 -12.81
C LYS A 232 -6.29 20.98 -11.47
N TYR A 233 -5.77 22.18 -11.26
CA TYR A 233 -5.97 22.90 -10.00
C TYR A 233 -7.43 23.30 -9.80
N THR A 234 -8.12 23.66 -10.87
CA THR A 234 -9.55 24.00 -10.85
C THR A 234 -10.39 22.79 -10.46
N GLU A 235 -10.12 21.61 -11.04
CA GLU A 235 -10.74 20.34 -10.65
C GLU A 235 -10.46 19.99 -9.18
N GLN A 236 -9.21 20.16 -8.73
CA GLN A 236 -8.83 19.89 -7.33
C GLN A 236 -9.60 20.78 -6.35
N LEU A 237 -9.79 22.07 -6.68
CA LEU A 237 -10.58 22.99 -5.87
C LEU A 237 -12.07 22.64 -5.89
N ALA A 238 -12.60 22.18 -7.04
CA ALA A 238 -13.97 21.69 -7.15
C ALA A 238 -14.21 20.46 -6.25
N ILE A 239 -13.30 19.47 -6.29
CA ILE A 239 -13.35 18.29 -5.41
C ILE A 239 -13.27 18.70 -3.93
N LEU A 240 -12.39 19.65 -3.60
CA LEU A 240 -12.25 20.14 -2.23
C LEU A 240 -13.55 20.78 -1.72
N GLY A 241 -14.30 21.51 -2.56
CA GLY A 241 -15.55 22.16 -2.16
C GLY A 241 -15.33 23.15 -1.03
N THR A 242 -15.83 22.86 0.17
CA THR A 242 -15.59 23.61 1.42
C THR A 242 -14.46 23.03 2.28
N ARG A 243 -13.98 21.82 1.95
CA ARG A 243 -13.00 21.06 2.74
C ARG A 243 -11.56 21.59 2.55
N ASN A 244 -10.69 21.29 3.50
CA ASN A 244 -9.27 21.66 3.47
C ASN A 244 -8.35 20.62 2.80
N SER A 245 -8.83 19.39 2.62
CA SER A 245 -8.05 18.29 2.04
C SER A 245 -8.95 17.16 1.53
N TYR A 246 -8.44 16.33 0.62
CA TYR A 246 -9.05 15.06 0.23
C TYR A 246 -7.98 13.99 -0.09
N SER A 247 -8.32 12.70 -0.02
CA SER A 247 -7.42 11.61 -0.43
C SER A 247 -7.48 11.36 -1.93
N LYS A 248 -6.33 11.11 -2.57
CA LYS A 248 -6.25 10.81 -4.01
C LYS A 248 -6.97 9.51 -4.41
N THR A 249 -7.13 8.57 -3.48
CA THR A 249 -7.77 7.27 -3.74
C THR A 249 -9.23 7.23 -3.28
N ASP A 250 -9.59 8.06 -2.31
CA ASP A 250 -10.92 8.14 -1.72
C ASP A 250 -11.26 9.63 -1.58
N LEU A 251 -12.02 10.15 -2.54
CA LEU A 251 -12.31 11.58 -2.67
C LEU A 251 -13.18 12.11 -1.53
N ASP A 252 -13.86 11.22 -0.79
CA ASP A 252 -14.72 11.59 0.34
C ASP A 252 -13.92 11.68 1.65
N ALA A 253 -12.79 10.97 1.74
CA ALA A 253 -11.92 11.00 2.91
C ALA A 253 -11.21 12.35 3.08
N THR A 254 -11.39 12.96 4.26
CA THR A 254 -10.73 14.22 4.66
C THR A 254 -9.58 13.94 5.65
N PHE A 255 -8.49 14.70 5.57
CA PHE A 255 -7.37 14.57 6.49
C PHE A 255 -7.77 15.05 7.89
N MET A 256 -7.99 14.12 8.81
CA MET A 256 -8.27 14.40 10.22
C MET A 256 -7.00 14.85 10.95
N ARG A 257 -6.98 16.08 11.48
CA ARG A 257 -5.92 16.56 12.38
C ARG A 257 -6.53 16.91 13.74
N MET A 258 -6.80 15.89 14.56
CA MET A 258 -7.26 16.08 15.94
C MET A 258 -6.07 16.13 16.91
N LYS A 259 -6.05 17.14 17.80
CA LYS A 259 -5.01 17.32 18.84
C LYS A 259 -5.00 16.17 19.85
N GLU A 260 -6.19 15.72 20.28
CA GLU A 260 -6.38 14.63 21.25
C GLU A 260 -6.11 13.25 20.64
N SER A 261 -6.33 13.11 19.34
CA SER A 261 -5.98 11.88 18.63
C SER A 261 -4.49 11.61 18.62
N ARG A 262 -3.60 12.59 18.77
CA ARG A 262 -2.15 12.32 18.74
C ARG A 262 -1.71 11.51 19.95
N THR A 263 -2.23 11.82 21.14
CA THR A 263 -1.89 11.10 22.38
C THR A 263 -2.51 9.72 22.40
N ILE A 264 -3.79 9.60 22.02
CA ILE A 264 -4.47 8.30 21.91
C ILE A 264 -3.86 7.45 20.77
N TYR A 265 -3.51 8.06 19.65
CA TYR A 265 -2.81 7.40 18.53
C TYR A 265 -1.38 7.04 18.90
N GLN A 266 -0.67 7.82 19.72
CA GLN A 266 0.66 7.46 20.23
C GLN A 266 0.57 6.23 21.14
N GLN A 267 -0.42 6.18 22.03
CA GLN A 267 -0.66 5.02 22.89
C GLN A 267 -1.02 3.76 22.06
N ARG A 268 -1.93 3.91 21.09
CA ARG A 268 -2.33 2.86 20.15
C ARG A 268 -1.20 2.43 19.21
N GLN A 269 -0.37 3.38 18.79
CA GLN A 269 0.86 3.10 18.07
C GLN A 269 1.72 2.20 18.94
N ILE A 270 1.97 2.52 20.20
CA ILE A 270 2.78 1.67 21.09
C ILE A 270 2.25 0.23 21.15
N ASP A 271 0.94 0.00 21.36
CA ASP A 271 0.41 -1.36 21.51
C ASP A 271 0.48 -2.19 20.21
N ILE A 272 0.07 -1.61 19.08
CA ILE A 272 0.17 -2.24 17.76
C ILE A 272 1.63 -2.39 17.32
N GLU A 273 2.42 -1.34 17.51
CA GLU A 273 3.83 -1.27 17.14
C GLU A 273 4.60 -2.30 17.95
N MET A 274 4.28 -2.55 19.22
CA MET A 274 4.85 -3.66 19.99
C MET A 274 4.57 -5.03 19.34
N VAL A 275 3.37 -5.26 18.79
CA VAL A 275 3.06 -6.53 18.09
C VAL A 275 3.89 -6.65 16.81
N PHE A 276 3.96 -5.59 16.00
CA PHE A 276 4.71 -5.60 14.74
C PHE A 276 6.23 -5.51 14.93
N ASP A 277 6.69 -4.84 15.98
CA ASP A 277 8.09 -4.79 16.39
C ASP A 277 8.50 -6.15 16.94
N ASN A 278 7.63 -6.84 17.68
CA ASN A 278 7.90 -8.24 18.03
C ASN A 278 8.00 -9.11 16.77
N LEU A 279 7.10 -8.96 15.79
CA LEU A 279 7.22 -9.63 14.49
C LEU A 279 8.54 -9.31 13.77
N LYS A 280 8.95 -8.03 13.72
CA LYS A 280 10.13 -7.58 12.96
C LYS A 280 11.46 -7.79 13.67
N ALA A 281 11.52 -7.49 14.96
CA ALA A 281 12.72 -7.52 15.79
C ALA A 281 12.96 -8.94 16.36
N ASN A 282 11.94 -9.57 16.94
CA ASN A 282 12.10 -10.87 17.59
C ASN A 282 11.88 -12.03 16.62
N LEU A 283 10.89 -11.93 15.72
CA LEU A 283 10.60 -12.97 14.74
C LEU A 283 11.23 -12.72 13.36
N ALA A 284 12.00 -11.64 13.19
CA ALA A 284 12.67 -11.27 11.94
C ALA A 284 11.76 -11.24 10.68
N PHE A 285 10.46 -10.96 10.85
CA PHE A 285 9.48 -10.83 9.77
C PHE A 285 9.65 -9.50 9.03
N LYS A 286 10.69 -9.41 8.20
CA LYS A 286 11.04 -8.18 7.46
C LYS A 286 10.45 -8.14 6.05
N ARG A 287 9.99 -9.28 5.52
CA ARG A 287 9.47 -9.42 4.15
C ARG A 287 8.44 -10.53 4.05
N PHE A 288 7.47 -10.34 3.16
CA PHE A 288 6.53 -11.37 2.75
C PHE A 288 7.21 -12.39 1.82
N SER A 289 6.84 -13.66 1.97
CA SER A 289 7.26 -14.75 1.08
C SER A 289 6.37 -14.86 -0.15
N VAL A 290 5.22 -14.19 -0.15
CA VAL A 290 4.21 -14.23 -1.21
C VAL A 290 3.92 -12.85 -1.79
N ARG A 291 3.26 -12.81 -2.96
CA ARG A 291 2.84 -11.58 -3.64
C ARG A 291 1.35 -11.57 -3.90
N GLY A 292 0.74 -10.38 -3.86
CA GLY A 292 -0.68 -10.15 -4.10
C GLY A 292 -1.50 -10.06 -2.80
N ALA A 293 -2.44 -9.12 -2.75
CA ALA A 293 -3.13 -8.70 -1.53
C ALA A 293 -3.74 -9.86 -0.73
N ARG A 294 -4.49 -10.76 -1.40
CA ARG A 294 -5.09 -11.94 -0.74
C ARG A 294 -4.06 -12.85 -0.07
N LYS A 295 -2.97 -13.16 -0.78
CA LYS A 295 -1.94 -14.07 -0.29
C LYS A 295 -1.14 -13.42 0.85
N VAL A 296 -0.86 -12.13 0.73
CA VAL A 296 -0.19 -11.33 1.76
C VAL A 296 -1.04 -11.32 3.04
N LYS A 297 -2.36 -11.10 2.92
CA LYS A 297 -3.28 -11.17 4.07
C LYS A 297 -3.20 -12.53 4.78
N ILE A 298 -3.26 -13.63 4.02
CA ILE A 298 -3.14 -14.99 4.58
C ILE A 298 -1.80 -15.17 5.32
N GLU A 299 -0.69 -14.74 4.72
CA GLU A 299 0.64 -14.85 5.36
C GLU A 299 0.73 -14.00 6.64
N THR A 300 0.14 -12.81 6.66
CA THR A 300 0.03 -11.97 7.86
C THR A 300 -0.79 -12.67 8.95
N ASP A 301 -1.97 -13.21 8.60
CA ASP A 301 -2.86 -13.83 9.58
C ASP A 301 -2.19 -15.08 10.22
N LEU A 302 -1.45 -15.88 9.44
CA LEU A 302 -0.64 -16.99 9.95
C LEU A 302 0.47 -16.54 10.90
N ALA A 303 1.15 -15.44 10.57
CA ALA A 303 2.22 -14.88 11.40
C ALA A 303 1.70 -14.37 12.75
N LEU A 304 0.54 -13.71 12.73
CA LEU A 304 -0.13 -13.24 13.94
C LEU A 304 -0.59 -14.42 14.82
N LEU A 305 -1.18 -15.46 14.22
CA LEU A 305 -1.58 -16.65 14.95
C LEU A 305 -0.38 -17.35 15.60
N ALA A 306 0.72 -17.51 14.87
CA ALA A 306 1.95 -18.10 15.41
C ALA A 306 2.58 -17.26 16.53
N LEU A 307 2.57 -15.93 16.41
CA LEU A 307 3.01 -15.03 17.48
C LEU A 307 2.13 -15.18 18.72
N ASN A 308 0.82 -15.26 18.53
CA ASN A 308 -0.13 -15.43 19.63
C ASN A 308 0.07 -16.76 20.36
N LEU A 309 0.30 -17.86 19.64
CA LEU A 309 0.64 -19.16 20.25
C LEU A 309 1.94 -19.08 21.06
N ARG A 310 2.95 -18.36 20.56
CA ARG A 310 4.21 -18.16 21.29
C ARG A 310 4.00 -17.37 22.57
N LYS A 311 3.18 -16.31 22.54
CA LYS A 311 2.82 -15.53 23.73
C LYS A 311 2.03 -16.37 24.74
N PHE A 312 1.02 -17.09 24.26
CA PHE A 312 0.21 -17.97 25.08
C PHE A 312 1.08 -18.99 25.82
N ARG A 313 2.08 -19.57 25.14
CA ARG A 313 2.98 -20.51 25.79
C ARG A 313 3.89 -19.86 26.84
N GLN A 314 4.35 -18.63 26.60
CA GLN A 314 5.10 -17.87 27.60
C GLN A 314 4.27 -17.58 28.85
N VAL A 315 2.98 -17.28 28.70
CA VAL A 315 2.06 -17.06 29.83
C VAL A 315 1.86 -18.36 30.62
N GLN A 316 1.64 -19.49 29.95
CA GLN A 316 1.48 -20.79 30.61
C GLN A 316 2.74 -21.29 31.32
N ALA A 317 3.93 -20.94 30.81
CA ALA A 317 5.21 -21.34 31.40
C ALA A 317 5.66 -20.42 32.56
N ALA A 318 5.05 -19.24 32.72
CA ALA A 318 5.34 -18.35 33.83
C ALA A 318 4.74 -18.95 35.13
N PRO A 319 5.49 -18.97 36.25
CA PRO A 319 4.92 -19.37 37.53
C PRO A 319 3.72 -18.45 37.85
N PRO A 320 2.65 -18.97 38.50
CA PRO A 320 1.54 -18.13 38.90
C PRO A 320 2.09 -16.96 39.71
N ALA A 321 1.73 -15.74 39.32
CA ALA A 321 2.12 -14.55 40.06
C ALA A 321 1.69 -14.76 41.52
N GLY A 322 2.68 -14.89 42.41
CA GLY A 322 2.44 -15.14 43.82
C GLY A 322 1.48 -14.09 44.36
N ILE A 323 0.40 -14.55 45.00
CA ILE A 323 -0.49 -13.74 45.83
C ILE A 323 0.29 -13.28 47.07
#